data_AF-A0A1G1GFW4-F1
#
_entry.id   AF-A0A1G1GFW4-F1
#
_cell.length_a   1.000
_cell.length_b   1.000
_cell.length_c   1.000
_cell.angle_alpha   90.00
_cell.angle_beta   90.00
_cell.angle_gamma   90.00
#
_symmetry.space_group_name_H-M   'P 1'
#
loop_
_entity.id
_entity.type
_entity.pdbx_description
1 polymer ?
#
loop_
_entity_poly.entity_id
_entity_poly.type
_entity_poly.pdbx_seq_one_letter_code
_entity_poly.pdbx_strand_id
1 'polypeptide(L)'
;MLIDIITKSRNIFFYFVNVCNQEYRFGHDLNFYREIINMHRNVQDIIKLIKNDDFCRMLYCTLEAWNMNQRGARLNEFEIVKESIKQHEPYLIDLYENKLNSMESLEGENGLKIIRDLEFVFCHMEIMKSKRRIVGVSKAMHFLLPDLVMPIDSTYTMPYFYGTNKYNEKADKEFQNYLDIFTRTHRITNNLKLTNSDVKGGEWNTSIPKLIDNAIIGFDKTFDNYFDQFQRDTVQKYMALLKDLTELTSAEAKYYEKLLEEKRIKSEKALREKIREKLIIQKAKEAGISVSEEEIKVELAKKKN
;
A
#
# COMPACT_ATOMS: atom_id res chain seq x y z
N MET A 1 9.21 1.57 -14.07
CA MET A 1 8.05 1.26 -13.23
C MET A 1 7.34 2.55 -12.84
N LEU A 2 6.05 2.52 -12.51
CA LEU A 2 5.31 3.75 -12.14
C LEU A 2 5.93 4.44 -10.92
N ILE A 3 6.54 3.68 -10.01
CA ILE A 3 7.28 4.23 -8.87
C ILE A 3 8.39 5.21 -9.30
N ASP A 4 9.03 4.98 -10.45
CA ASP A 4 10.11 5.84 -10.94
C ASP A 4 9.63 7.27 -11.26
N ILE A 5 8.34 7.42 -11.59
CA ILE A 5 7.74 8.74 -11.85
C ILE A 5 7.61 9.50 -10.55
N ILE A 6 6.97 8.90 -9.53
CA ILE A 6 6.68 9.60 -8.28
C ILE A 6 7.94 9.93 -7.46
N THR A 7 9.03 9.22 -7.71
CA THR A 7 10.31 9.42 -7.00
C THR A 7 11.36 10.15 -7.84
N LYS A 8 10.97 10.70 -9.00
CA LYS A 8 11.88 11.46 -9.87
C LYS A 8 12.42 12.72 -9.19
N SER A 9 11.56 13.44 -8.48
CA SER A 9 11.93 14.65 -7.75
C SER A 9 11.08 14.81 -6.50
N ARG A 10 11.58 15.58 -5.53
CA ARG A 10 10.82 15.93 -4.31
C ARG A 10 9.52 16.67 -4.65
N ASN A 11 9.52 17.53 -5.66
CA ASN A 11 8.32 18.27 -6.08
C ASN A 11 7.22 17.33 -6.56
N ILE A 12 7.55 16.36 -7.43
CA ILE A 12 6.60 15.34 -7.87
C ILE A 12 6.11 14.52 -6.67
N PHE A 13 7.04 14.05 -5.83
CA PHE A 13 6.71 13.23 -4.68
C PHE A 13 5.70 13.93 -3.76
N PHE A 14 6.00 15.16 -3.33
CA PHE A 14 5.13 15.90 -2.40
C PHE A 14 3.85 16.42 -3.05
N TYR A 15 3.83 16.66 -4.36
CA TYR A 15 2.57 16.91 -5.07
C TYR A 15 1.60 15.75 -4.84
N PHE A 16 2.03 14.51 -5.07
CA PHE A 16 1.15 13.36 -4.88
C PHE A 16 0.84 13.05 -3.42
N VAL A 17 1.80 13.27 -2.50
CA VAL A 17 1.50 13.21 -1.04
C VAL A 17 0.33 14.14 -0.70
N ASN A 18 0.32 15.37 -1.23
CA ASN A 18 -0.75 16.33 -0.96
C ASN A 18 -2.08 15.92 -1.59
N VAL A 19 -2.07 15.41 -2.83
CA VAL A 19 -3.29 14.87 -3.47
C VAL A 19 -3.89 13.75 -2.63
N CYS A 20 -3.07 12.85 -2.07
CA CYS A 20 -3.56 11.79 -1.20
C CYS A 20 -4.33 12.36 0.01
N ASN A 21 -3.81 13.39 0.69
CA ASN A 21 -4.51 13.99 1.82
C ASN A 21 -5.84 14.66 1.44
N GLN A 22 -5.99 15.10 0.19
CA GLN A 22 -7.20 15.76 -0.30
C GLN A 22 -8.26 14.77 -0.82
N GLU A 23 -7.83 13.65 -1.40
CA GLU A 23 -8.69 12.77 -2.18
C GLU A 23 -8.81 11.34 -1.62
N TYR A 24 -7.97 10.97 -0.65
CA TYR A 24 -7.96 9.62 -0.10
C TYR A 24 -8.70 9.56 1.23
N ARG A 25 -9.76 8.74 1.25
CA ARG A 25 -10.54 8.24 2.41
C ARG A 25 -10.55 9.15 3.64
N PHE A 26 -11.73 9.67 3.95
CA PHE A 26 -11.99 10.38 5.20
C PHE A 26 -12.83 9.53 6.16
N GLY A 27 -12.84 9.90 7.44
CA GLY A 27 -13.68 9.27 8.45
C GLY A 27 -12.96 8.20 9.28
N HIS A 28 -13.66 7.11 9.57
CA HIS A 28 -13.22 6.12 10.58
C HIS A 28 -11.88 5.45 10.25
N ASP A 29 -11.61 5.11 8.99
CA ASP A 29 -10.32 4.53 8.55
C ASP A 29 -9.12 5.41 8.96
N LEU A 30 -9.24 6.72 8.73
CA LEU A 30 -8.22 7.70 9.04
C LEU A 30 -8.14 7.93 10.56
N ASN A 31 -9.28 8.04 11.23
CA ASN A 31 -9.33 8.28 12.68
C ASN A 31 -8.67 7.14 13.46
N PHE A 32 -8.99 5.88 13.14
CA PHE A 32 -8.38 4.73 13.78
C PHE A 32 -6.87 4.66 13.54
N TYR A 33 -6.44 4.90 12.30
CA TYR A 33 -5.03 4.95 11.98
C TYR A 33 -4.29 6.02 12.78
N ARG A 34 -4.84 7.24 12.84
CA ARG A 34 -4.24 8.34 13.62
C ARG A 34 -4.17 8.02 15.10
N GLU A 35 -5.17 7.32 15.64
CA GLU A 35 -5.17 6.91 17.04
C GLU A 35 -4.03 5.93 17.34
N ILE A 36 -3.81 4.92 16.48
CA ILE A 36 -2.65 4.02 16.61
C ILE A 36 -1.34 4.81 16.64
N ILE A 37 -1.17 5.74 15.69
CA ILE A 37 0.05 6.56 15.63
C ILE A 37 0.19 7.41 16.89
N ASN A 38 -0.90 8.02 17.38
CA ASN A 38 -0.88 8.81 18.61
C ASN A 38 -0.47 7.96 19.82
N MET A 39 -0.95 6.72 19.93
CA MET A 39 -0.52 5.79 20.98
C MET A 39 1.00 5.56 20.93
N HIS A 40 1.57 5.35 19.74
CA HIS A 40 3.02 5.28 19.57
C HIS A 40 3.75 6.54 20.02
N ARG A 41 3.27 7.72 19.61
CA ARG A 41 3.92 9.01 19.94
C ARG A 41 3.83 9.34 21.43
N ASN A 42 2.76 8.93 22.10
CA ASN A 42 2.53 9.18 23.51
C ASN A 42 3.28 8.19 24.42
N VAL A 43 3.28 6.90 24.06
CA VAL A 43 3.86 5.84 24.91
C VAL A 43 5.35 5.64 24.64
N GLN A 44 5.77 5.72 23.38
CA GLN A 44 7.18 5.57 22.92
C GLN A 44 7.87 4.29 23.41
N ASP A 45 7.09 3.24 23.68
CA ASP A 45 7.55 1.99 24.27
C ASP A 45 6.68 0.86 23.71
N ILE A 46 7.26 0.10 22.78
CA ILE A 46 6.54 -0.99 22.09
C ILE A 46 6.11 -2.08 23.07
N ILE A 47 6.87 -2.33 24.14
CA ILE A 47 6.55 -3.35 25.15
C ILE A 47 5.25 -2.98 25.85
N LYS A 48 5.12 -1.72 26.26
CA LYS A 48 3.87 -1.22 26.87
C LYS A 48 2.71 -1.26 25.89
N LEU A 49 2.93 -0.94 24.62
CA LEU A 49 1.89 -0.94 23.59
C LEU A 49 1.35 -2.34 23.32
N ILE A 50 2.21 -3.33 23.05
CA ILE A 50 1.74 -4.70 22.73
C ILE A 50 1.14 -5.44 23.94
N LYS A 51 1.47 -5.00 25.17
CA LYS A 51 0.81 -5.45 26.40
C LYS A 51 -0.50 -4.73 26.70
N ASN A 52 -0.77 -3.61 26.02
CA ASN A 52 -2.02 -2.88 26.15
C ASN A 52 -3.08 -3.47 25.21
N ASP A 53 -4.10 -4.10 25.79
CA ASP A 53 -5.20 -4.71 25.06
C ASP A 53 -5.95 -3.70 24.17
N ASP A 54 -6.06 -2.43 24.56
CA ASP A 54 -6.72 -1.40 23.76
C ASP A 54 -5.93 -1.03 22.51
N PHE A 55 -4.59 -1.05 22.60
CA PHE A 55 -3.72 -0.88 21.43
C PHE A 55 -3.93 -2.03 20.44
N CYS A 56 -3.91 -3.27 20.93
CA CYS A 56 -4.14 -4.45 20.11
C CYS A 56 -5.55 -4.45 19.47
N ARG A 57 -6.59 -4.04 20.22
CA ARG A 57 -7.94 -3.87 19.67
C ARG A 57 -7.99 -2.80 18.59
N MET A 58 -7.39 -1.63 18.84
CA MET A 58 -7.34 -0.54 17.85
C MET A 58 -6.62 -0.99 16.57
N LEU A 59 -5.49 -1.68 16.69
CA LEU A 59 -4.76 -2.29 15.58
C LEU A 59 -5.66 -3.23 14.77
N TYR A 60 -6.34 -4.16 15.44
CA TYR A 60 -7.23 -5.12 14.81
C TYR A 60 -8.41 -4.42 14.08
N CYS A 61 -9.10 -3.50 14.74
CA CYS A 61 -10.19 -2.73 14.14
C CYS A 61 -9.70 -1.88 12.95
N THR A 62 -8.48 -1.36 13.01
CA THR A 62 -7.90 -0.60 11.89
C THR A 62 -7.61 -1.52 10.70
N LEU A 63 -7.15 -2.75 10.91
CA LEU A 63 -6.99 -3.73 9.83
C LEU A 63 -8.34 -4.02 9.15
N GLU A 64 -9.41 -4.17 9.93
CA GLU A 64 -10.76 -4.34 9.38
C GLU A 64 -11.22 -3.14 8.56
N ALA A 65 -11.07 -1.92 9.10
CA ALA A 65 -11.36 -0.67 8.39
C ALA A 65 -10.52 -0.54 7.10
N TRP A 66 -9.29 -1.05 7.11
CA TRP A 66 -8.43 -1.08 5.93
C TRP A 66 -8.70 -2.28 5.00
N ASN A 67 -9.87 -2.88 5.11
CA ASN A 67 -10.44 -3.95 4.29
C ASN A 67 -9.76 -5.32 4.41
N MET A 68 -9.08 -5.64 5.53
CA MET A 68 -8.43 -6.95 5.72
C MET A 68 -9.40 -8.11 5.98
N ASN A 69 -10.71 -7.85 5.99
CA ASN A 69 -11.75 -8.88 6.06
C ASN A 69 -12.70 -8.90 4.84
N GLN A 70 -12.28 -8.30 3.71
CA GLN A 70 -13.08 -8.21 2.48
C GLN A 70 -12.39 -8.87 1.28
N ARG A 71 -13.16 -9.16 0.21
CA ARG A 71 -12.65 -9.57 -1.11
C ARG A 71 -11.59 -10.70 -1.07
N GLY A 72 -11.88 -11.74 -0.28
CA GLY A 72 -11.01 -12.92 -0.13
C GLY A 72 -9.93 -12.80 0.95
N ALA A 73 -9.67 -11.59 1.46
CA ALA A 73 -8.86 -11.39 2.67
C ALA A 73 -9.70 -11.78 3.90
N ARG A 74 -9.06 -12.51 4.83
CA ARG A 74 -9.66 -12.91 6.11
C ARG A 74 -8.63 -12.77 7.20
N LEU A 75 -8.91 -11.95 8.21
CA LEU A 75 -8.12 -11.88 9.43
C LEU A 75 -8.27 -13.18 10.24
N ASN A 76 -7.25 -13.49 11.04
CA ASN A 76 -7.43 -14.42 12.14
C ASN A 76 -8.30 -13.82 13.23
N GLU A 77 -8.73 -14.64 14.18
CA GLU A 77 -9.49 -14.17 15.33
C GLU A 77 -8.64 -13.22 16.19
N PHE A 78 -9.28 -12.24 16.83
CA PHE A 78 -8.59 -11.21 17.61
C PHE A 78 -7.59 -11.77 18.63
N GLU A 79 -7.98 -12.81 19.37
CA GLU A 79 -7.12 -13.41 20.39
C GLU A 79 -5.87 -14.08 19.77
N ILE A 80 -6.00 -14.71 18.60
CA ILE A 80 -4.86 -15.28 17.85
C ILE A 80 -3.92 -14.16 17.41
N VAL A 81 -4.46 -13.08 16.84
CA VAL A 81 -3.66 -11.93 16.40
C VAL A 81 -2.91 -11.29 17.57
N LYS A 82 -3.61 -11.04 18.69
CA LYS A 82 -3.05 -10.44 19.90
C LYS A 82 -1.92 -11.30 20.48
N GLU A 83 -2.17 -12.59 20.64
CA GLU A 83 -1.18 -13.51 21.20
C GLU A 83 0.03 -13.65 20.27
N SER A 84 -0.21 -13.72 18.95
CA SER A 84 0.88 -13.76 17.98
C SER A 84 1.75 -12.50 18.03
N ILE A 85 1.17 -11.30 18.17
CA ILE A 85 1.95 -10.06 18.35
C ILE A 85 2.84 -10.15 19.61
N LYS A 86 2.30 -10.62 20.73
CA LYS A 86 3.04 -10.78 22.00
C LYS A 86 4.18 -11.79 21.88
N GLN A 87 3.98 -12.90 21.18
CA GLN A 87 5.02 -13.92 20.96
C GLN A 87 6.21 -13.41 20.15
N HIS A 88 6.02 -12.35 19.36
CA HIS A 88 7.08 -11.70 18.58
C HIS A 88 7.73 -10.51 19.32
N GLU A 89 7.41 -10.28 20.60
CA GLU A 89 7.92 -9.16 21.42
C GLU A 89 9.44 -8.94 21.28
N PRO A 90 10.32 -9.95 21.40
CA PRO A 90 11.77 -9.72 21.30
C PRO A 90 12.20 -9.09 19.97
N TYR A 91 11.64 -9.55 18.85
CA TYR A 91 11.97 -9.03 17.53
C TYR A 91 11.35 -7.66 17.29
N LEU A 92 10.14 -7.42 17.82
CA LEU A 92 9.48 -6.13 17.72
C LEU A 92 10.21 -5.05 18.50
N ILE A 93 10.79 -5.37 19.67
CA ILE A 93 11.64 -4.45 20.43
C ILE A 93 12.83 -4.01 19.58
N ASP A 94 13.60 -4.97 19.07
CA ASP A 94 14.80 -4.69 18.26
C ASP A 94 14.46 -3.87 17.00
N LEU A 95 13.35 -4.19 16.34
CA LEU A 95 12.90 -3.47 15.15
C LEU A 95 12.40 -2.05 15.49
N TYR A 96 11.78 -1.84 16.65
CA TYR A 96 11.19 -0.55 17.03
C TYR A 96 12.22 0.56 17.26
N GLU A 97 13.47 0.18 17.59
CA GLU A 97 14.58 1.11 17.72
C GLU A 97 15.05 1.68 16.36
N ASN A 98 14.65 1.06 15.26
CA ASN A 98 15.08 1.40 13.92
C ASN A 98 14.04 2.27 13.18
N LYS A 99 14.52 3.23 12.38
CA LYS A 99 13.68 4.11 11.55
C LYS A 99 14.16 4.08 10.11
N LEU A 100 13.23 4.09 9.16
CA LEU A 100 13.53 3.98 7.73
C LEU A 100 14.51 5.06 7.25
N ASN A 101 14.37 6.28 7.76
CA ASN A 101 15.20 7.44 7.40
C ASN A 101 16.48 7.59 8.25
N SER A 102 16.73 6.69 9.19
CA SER A 102 17.96 6.67 10.00
C SER A 102 18.90 5.53 9.61
N MET A 103 18.45 4.60 8.76
CA MET A 103 19.29 3.49 8.29
C MET A 103 20.21 3.96 7.16
N GLU A 104 21.53 3.88 7.36
CA GLU A 104 22.50 4.21 6.31
C GLU A 104 22.53 3.15 5.20
N SER A 105 22.58 1.87 5.58
CA SER A 105 22.70 0.75 4.65
C SER A 105 21.95 -0.48 5.14
N LEU A 106 21.39 -1.24 4.19
CA LEU A 106 20.80 -2.55 4.41
C LEU A 106 21.82 -3.70 4.27
N GLU A 107 23.03 -3.42 3.79
CA GLU A 107 24.07 -4.43 3.51
C GLU A 107 25.01 -4.67 4.70
N GLY A 108 25.08 -3.72 5.65
CA GLY A 108 25.88 -3.85 6.86
C GLY A 108 25.25 -4.78 7.90
N GLU A 109 26.00 -5.12 8.94
CA GLU A 109 25.56 -6.06 9.99
C GLU A 109 24.20 -5.68 10.61
N ASN A 110 24.00 -4.41 10.95
CA ASN A 110 22.72 -3.92 11.47
C ASN A 110 21.58 -4.08 10.44
N GLY A 111 21.83 -3.72 9.19
CA GLY A 111 20.86 -3.86 8.10
C GLY A 111 20.44 -5.33 7.89
N LEU A 112 21.41 -6.25 7.89
CA LEU A 112 21.16 -7.68 7.79
C LEU A 112 20.39 -8.21 9.00
N LYS A 113 20.67 -7.72 10.21
CA LYS A 113 19.88 -8.06 11.41
C LYS A 113 18.42 -7.63 11.25
N ILE A 114 18.17 -6.38 10.86
CA ILE A 114 16.82 -5.86 10.61
C ILE A 114 16.08 -6.72 9.59
N ILE A 115 16.74 -7.10 8.48
CA ILE A 115 16.12 -7.96 7.46
C ILE A 115 15.73 -9.32 8.03
N ARG A 116 16.60 -9.95 8.84
CA ARG A 116 16.29 -11.24 9.50
C ARG A 116 15.14 -11.13 10.48
N ASP A 117 15.10 -10.06 11.27
CA ASP A 117 14.03 -9.85 12.25
C ASP A 117 12.69 -9.55 11.55
N LEU A 118 12.73 -8.75 10.47
CA LEU A 118 11.57 -8.54 9.59
C LEU A 118 11.10 -9.83 8.94
N GLU A 119 12.01 -10.69 8.47
CA GLU A 119 11.68 -12.00 7.90
C GLU A 119 10.97 -12.87 8.93
N PHE A 120 11.54 -12.97 10.13
CA PHE A 120 10.99 -13.78 11.19
C PHE A 120 9.57 -13.32 11.54
N VAL A 121 9.39 -12.01 11.80
CA VAL A 121 8.08 -11.43 12.11
C VAL A 121 7.09 -11.63 10.96
N PHE A 122 7.47 -11.31 9.72
CA PHE A 122 6.58 -11.42 8.58
C PHE A 122 6.12 -12.86 8.33
N CYS A 123 7.05 -13.83 8.41
CA CYS A 123 6.77 -15.22 8.12
C CYS A 123 5.96 -15.91 9.22
N HIS A 124 6.10 -15.52 10.50
CA HIS A 124 5.54 -16.26 11.63
C HIS A 124 4.40 -15.52 12.36
N MET A 125 4.19 -14.22 12.13
CA MET A 125 3.07 -13.49 12.74
C MET A 125 1.72 -13.87 12.11
N GLU A 126 0.78 -14.30 12.95
CA GLU A 126 -0.50 -14.90 12.56
C GLU A 126 -1.61 -13.86 12.40
N ILE A 127 -1.43 -12.92 11.47
CA ILE A 127 -2.42 -11.86 11.19
C ILE A 127 -3.59 -12.36 10.33
N MET A 128 -3.29 -13.17 9.31
CA MET A 128 -4.24 -13.54 8.26
C MET A 128 -4.58 -15.02 8.33
N LYS A 129 -5.89 -15.33 8.21
CA LYS A 129 -6.41 -16.67 7.95
C LYS A 129 -6.35 -17.02 6.46
N SER A 130 -6.44 -16.02 5.58
CA SER A 130 -6.31 -16.22 4.14
C SER A 130 -4.87 -16.55 3.74
N LYS A 131 -4.70 -17.37 2.70
CA LYS A 131 -3.38 -17.78 2.18
C LYS A 131 -2.47 -16.62 1.80
N ARG A 132 -3.04 -15.57 1.20
CA ARG A 132 -2.32 -14.32 0.92
C ARG A 132 -2.12 -13.56 2.23
N ARG A 133 -0.87 -13.29 2.60
CA ARG A 133 -0.53 -12.64 3.87
C ARG A 133 0.08 -11.26 3.70
N ILE A 134 0.85 -11.03 2.63
CA ILE A 134 1.65 -9.81 2.44
C ILE A 134 0.92 -8.49 2.69
N VAL A 135 -0.33 -8.36 2.25
CA VAL A 135 -1.10 -7.11 2.44
C VAL A 135 -1.47 -6.91 3.91
N GLY A 136 -2.02 -7.94 4.57
CA GLY A 136 -2.45 -7.83 5.96
C GLY A 136 -1.29 -7.77 6.95
N VAL A 137 -0.28 -8.62 6.73
CA VAL A 137 0.93 -8.66 7.59
C VAL A 137 1.71 -7.36 7.48
N SER A 138 1.95 -6.82 6.26
CA SER A 138 2.65 -5.53 6.14
C SER A 138 1.89 -4.35 6.76
N LYS A 139 0.55 -4.35 6.70
CA LYS A 139 -0.29 -3.34 7.37
C LYS A 139 -0.19 -3.47 8.89
N ALA A 140 -0.25 -4.68 9.44
CA ALA A 140 -0.06 -4.92 10.87
C ALA A 140 1.34 -4.52 11.33
N MET A 141 2.39 -4.90 10.58
CA MET A 141 3.76 -4.48 10.85
C MET A 141 3.93 -2.96 10.76
N HIS A 142 3.26 -2.28 9.82
CA HIS A 142 3.23 -0.82 9.78
C HIS A 142 2.57 -0.22 11.02
N PHE A 143 1.50 -0.82 11.54
CA PHE A 143 0.86 -0.36 12.77
C PHE A 143 1.74 -0.59 14.01
N LEU A 144 2.58 -1.62 14.03
CA LEU A 144 3.52 -1.90 15.12
C LEU A 144 4.83 -1.10 15.01
N LEU A 145 5.28 -0.83 13.79
CA LEU A 145 6.59 -0.25 13.45
C LEU A 145 6.42 0.91 12.46
N PRO A 146 5.66 1.97 12.80
CA PRO A 146 5.20 2.97 11.84
C PRO A 146 6.33 3.79 11.20
N ASP A 147 7.48 3.91 11.87
CA ASP A 147 8.63 4.65 11.36
C ASP A 147 9.60 3.78 10.54
N LEU A 148 9.39 2.47 10.49
CA LEU A 148 10.25 1.53 9.79
C LEU A 148 9.57 0.90 8.57
N VAL A 149 8.33 0.43 8.74
CA VAL A 149 7.63 -0.41 7.76
C VAL A 149 6.59 0.41 7.01
N MET A 150 6.56 0.29 5.68
CA MET A 150 5.50 0.86 4.83
C MET A 150 4.34 -0.13 4.73
N PRO A 151 3.06 0.32 4.81
CA PRO A 151 1.94 -0.58 4.53
C PRO A 151 1.93 -0.94 3.04
N ILE A 152 1.62 -2.19 2.69
CA ILE A 152 1.50 -2.62 1.30
C ILE A 152 0.04 -2.84 0.95
N ASP A 153 -0.40 -2.25 -0.16
CA ASP A 153 -1.72 -2.46 -0.74
C ASP A 153 -1.65 -3.21 -2.08
N SER A 154 -2.64 -4.07 -2.31
CA SER A 154 -2.74 -4.86 -3.55
C SER A 154 -3.26 -4.06 -4.75
N THR A 155 -4.01 -2.99 -4.50
CA THR A 155 -4.56 -2.07 -5.49
C THR A 155 -3.51 -1.04 -5.88
N TYR A 156 -2.82 -0.47 -4.88
CA TYR A 156 -1.89 0.64 -5.08
C TYR A 156 -0.43 0.19 -5.13
N THR A 157 0.13 -0.29 -4.02
CA THR A 157 1.57 -0.57 -3.90
C THR A 157 2.06 -1.60 -4.92
N MET A 158 1.40 -2.77 -5.02
CA MET A 158 1.86 -3.86 -5.88
C MET A 158 2.00 -3.47 -7.36
N PRO A 159 0.99 -2.87 -8.02
CA PRO A 159 1.12 -2.42 -9.40
C PRO A 159 2.21 -1.36 -9.62
N TYR A 160 2.58 -0.56 -8.62
CA TYR A 160 3.62 0.46 -8.80
C TYR A 160 5.02 -0.14 -8.84
N PHE A 161 5.26 -1.14 -8.02
CA PHE A 161 6.55 -1.84 -7.97
C PHE A 161 6.68 -2.93 -9.04
N TYR A 162 5.58 -3.55 -9.46
CA TYR A 162 5.59 -4.73 -10.34
C TYR A 162 4.74 -4.62 -11.61
N GLY A 163 3.92 -3.59 -11.77
CA GLY A 163 3.03 -3.42 -12.93
C GLY A 163 1.81 -4.34 -12.91
N THR A 164 1.74 -5.24 -11.92
CA THR A 164 0.68 -6.20 -11.66
C THR A 164 0.57 -6.46 -10.15
N ASN A 165 -0.51 -7.11 -9.75
CA ASN A 165 -0.67 -7.62 -8.39
C ASN A 165 0.04 -8.98 -8.26
N LYS A 166 1.22 -9.02 -7.65
CA LYS A 166 1.93 -10.29 -7.38
C LYS A 166 1.29 -11.03 -6.21
N TYR A 167 1.06 -12.33 -6.40
CA TYR A 167 0.54 -13.25 -5.38
C TYR A 167 1.48 -14.45 -5.24
N ASN A 168 1.73 -14.88 -4.00
CA ASN A 168 2.36 -16.16 -3.71
C ASN A 168 1.65 -16.82 -2.52
N GLU A 169 1.50 -18.14 -2.55
CA GLU A 169 0.88 -18.87 -1.44
C GLU A 169 1.85 -19.16 -0.29
N LYS A 170 3.17 -19.10 -0.55
CA LYS A 170 4.19 -19.43 0.44
C LYS A 170 4.76 -18.17 1.11
N ALA A 171 4.87 -18.22 2.43
CA ALA A 171 5.30 -17.09 3.25
C ALA A 171 6.70 -16.58 2.90
N ASP A 172 7.66 -17.49 2.68
CA ASP A 172 9.02 -17.19 2.24
C ASP A 172 9.05 -16.39 0.92
N LYS A 173 8.24 -16.81 -0.06
CA LYS A 173 8.15 -16.14 -1.36
C LYS A 173 7.39 -14.82 -1.28
N GLU A 174 6.38 -14.70 -0.41
CA GLU A 174 5.76 -13.42 -0.13
C GLU A 174 6.76 -12.47 0.55
N PHE A 175 7.57 -12.97 1.49
CA PHE A 175 8.61 -12.18 2.14
C PHE A 175 9.62 -11.63 1.14
N GLN A 176 10.01 -12.39 0.10
CA GLN A 176 10.90 -11.87 -0.95
C GLN A 176 10.29 -10.66 -1.70
N ASN A 177 8.98 -10.66 -1.95
CA ASN A 177 8.31 -9.48 -2.52
C ASN A 177 8.24 -8.32 -1.52
N TYR A 178 7.97 -8.61 -0.25
CA TYR A 178 8.00 -7.61 0.82
C TYR A 178 9.39 -6.98 0.94
N LEU A 179 10.46 -7.78 0.95
CA LEU A 179 11.84 -7.35 1.08
C LEU A 179 12.30 -6.49 -0.10
N ASP A 180 11.91 -6.83 -1.34
CA ASP A 180 12.19 -5.98 -2.51
C ASP A 180 11.47 -4.63 -2.39
N ILE A 181 10.21 -4.60 -1.94
CA ILE A 181 9.49 -3.33 -1.68
C ILE A 181 10.20 -2.55 -0.56
N PHE A 182 10.53 -3.18 0.57
CA PHE A 182 11.21 -2.55 1.70
C PHE A 182 12.58 -1.98 1.31
N THR A 183 13.36 -2.73 0.52
CA THR A 183 14.65 -2.27 0.01
C THR A 183 14.49 -1.05 -0.89
N ARG A 184 13.44 -1.03 -1.72
CA ARG A 184 13.16 0.12 -2.58
C ARG A 184 12.63 1.31 -1.79
N THR A 185 11.81 1.12 -0.76
CA THR A 185 11.34 2.23 0.10
C THR A 185 12.50 2.86 0.89
N HIS A 186 13.46 2.06 1.33
CA HIS A 186 14.73 2.56 1.90
C HIS A 186 15.51 3.40 0.89
N ARG A 187 15.70 2.91 -0.34
CA ARG A 187 16.36 3.68 -1.41
C ARG A 187 15.62 4.97 -1.75
N ILE A 188 14.29 4.96 -1.81
CA ILE A 188 13.47 6.15 -2.05
C ILE A 188 13.67 7.18 -0.95
N THR A 189 13.66 6.73 0.31
CA THR A 189 13.90 7.58 1.48
C THR A 189 15.24 8.29 1.39
N ASN A 190 16.30 7.57 1.04
CA ASN A 190 17.65 8.12 0.88
C ASN A 190 17.77 9.05 -0.33
N ASN A 191 17.25 8.64 -1.49
CA ASN A 191 17.34 9.41 -2.73
C ASN A 191 16.59 10.75 -2.63
N LEU A 192 15.41 10.74 -2.02
CA LEU A 192 14.61 11.95 -1.78
C LEU A 192 15.05 12.71 -0.53
N LYS A 193 16.00 12.17 0.25
CA LYS A 193 16.46 12.72 1.53
C LYS A 193 15.29 13.04 2.46
N LEU A 194 14.37 12.09 2.61
CA LEU A 194 13.20 12.28 3.46
C LEU A 194 13.62 12.30 4.93
N THR A 195 13.12 13.27 5.69
CA THR A 195 13.42 13.43 7.12
C THR A 195 12.15 13.66 7.91
N ASN A 196 12.23 13.56 9.24
CA ASN A 196 11.07 13.82 10.12
C ASN A 196 10.46 15.22 9.93
N SER A 197 11.21 16.19 9.40
CA SER A 197 10.66 17.52 9.08
C SER A 197 9.68 17.52 7.91
N ASP A 198 9.72 16.49 7.05
CA ASP A 198 8.75 16.28 5.97
C ASP A 198 7.41 15.69 6.49
N VAL A 199 7.42 15.12 7.70
CA VAL A 199 6.24 14.52 8.35
C VAL A 199 5.50 15.61 9.10
N LYS A 200 4.48 16.19 8.45
CA LYS A 200 3.69 17.30 9.02
C LYS A 200 2.71 16.89 10.12
N GLY A 201 2.51 15.59 10.36
CA GLY A 201 1.62 15.07 11.41
C GLY A 201 0.11 15.28 11.18
N GLY A 202 -0.28 15.90 10.05
CA GLY A 202 -1.66 16.12 9.65
C GLY A 202 -2.16 15.08 8.65
N GLU A 203 -3.45 14.74 8.71
CA GLU A 203 -4.12 13.76 7.85
C GLU A 203 -3.37 12.41 7.83
N TRP A 204 -2.99 11.91 6.64
CA TRP A 204 -2.27 10.66 6.46
C TRP A 204 -0.74 10.79 6.59
N ASN A 205 -0.19 11.98 6.83
CA ASN A 205 1.26 12.22 6.85
C ASN A 205 1.84 12.00 8.26
N THR A 206 1.89 10.75 8.69
CA THR A 206 2.19 10.34 10.07
C THR A 206 3.59 9.75 10.27
N SER A 207 4.22 9.26 9.20
CA SER A 207 5.59 8.70 9.21
C SER A 207 6.21 8.70 7.81
N ILE A 208 7.54 8.54 7.72
CA ILE A 208 8.27 8.47 6.44
C ILE A 208 7.78 7.33 5.55
N PRO A 209 7.63 6.08 6.05
CA PRO A 209 7.05 5.02 5.22
C PRO A 209 5.67 5.38 4.69
N LYS A 210 4.83 6.04 5.50
CA LYS A 210 3.47 6.43 5.06
C LYS A 210 3.49 7.53 3.99
N LEU A 211 4.45 8.45 4.00
CA LEU A 211 4.60 9.43 2.91
C LEU A 211 4.79 8.75 1.55
N ILE A 212 5.55 7.66 1.48
CA ILE A 212 5.78 6.93 0.23
C ILE A 212 4.48 6.27 -0.25
N ASP A 213 3.75 5.62 0.65
CA ASP A 213 2.42 5.07 0.35
C ASP A 213 1.44 6.15 -0.11
N ASN A 214 1.41 7.31 0.56
CA ASN A 214 0.57 8.45 0.18
C ASN A 214 0.92 8.96 -1.22
N ALA A 215 2.20 9.05 -1.59
CA ALA A 215 2.60 9.46 -2.93
C ALA A 215 2.10 8.47 -4.01
N ILE A 216 2.14 7.17 -3.73
CA ILE A 216 1.60 6.13 -4.63
C ILE A 216 0.08 6.33 -4.81
N ILE A 217 -0.65 6.48 -3.70
CA ILE A 217 -2.11 6.66 -3.72
C ILE A 217 -2.48 7.96 -4.45
N GLY A 218 -1.80 9.07 -4.17
CA GLY A 218 -2.08 10.36 -4.78
C GLY A 218 -1.81 10.40 -6.28
N PHE A 219 -0.81 9.68 -6.78
CA PHE A 219 -0.63 9.48 -8.22
C PHE A 219 -1.85 8.81 -8.83
N ASP A 220 -2.32 7.73 -8.20
CA ASP A 220 -3.45 6.94 -8.70
C ASP A 220 -4.72 7.78 -8.77
N LYS A 221 -4.99 8.55 -7.71
CA LYS A 221 -6.11 9.51 -7.66
C LYS A 221 -6.02 10.57 -8.75
N THR A 222 -4.84 11.15 -8.97
CA THR A 222 -4.63 12.13 -10.05
C THR A 222 -4.88 11.50 -11.42
N PHE A 223 -4.41 10.26 -11.61
CA PHE A 223 -4.54 9.56 -12.88
C PHE A 223 -6.01 9.23 -13.17
N ASP A 224 -6.72 8.69 -12.19
CA ASP A 224 -8.14 8.37 -12.29
C ASP A 224 -8.97 9.62 -12.61
N ASN A 225 -8.66 10.76 -11.98
CA ASN A 225 -9.34 12.03 -12.27
C ASN A 225 -9.18 12.48 -13.73
N TYR A 226 -7.97 12.40 -14.29
CA TYR A 226 -7.75 12.71 -15.71
C TYR A 226 -8.39 11.67 -16.63
N PHE A 227 -8.32 10.41 -16.25
CA PHE A 227 -8.90 9.31 -17.01
C PHE A 227 -10.43 9.44 -17.12
N ASP A 228 -11.12 9.73 -16.02
CA ASP A 228 -12.58 9.85 -16.00
C ASP A 228 -13.07 11.08 -16.77
N GLN A 229 -12.35 12.20 -16.69
CA GLN A 229 -12.76 13.44 -17.35
C GLN A 229 -12.36 13.51 -18.83
N PHE A 230 -11.21 12.95 -19.22
CA PHE A 230 -10.59 13.20 -20.52
C PHE A 230 -9.82 11.98 -21.06
N GLN A 231 -10.46 10.80 -21.10
CA GLN A 231 -9.85 9.51 -21.49
C GLN A 231 -8.79 9.59 -22.60
N ARG A 232 -9.04 10.35 -23.68
CA ARG A 232 -8.14 10.49 -24.83
C ARG A 232 -6.86 11.30 -24.57
N ASP A 233 -6.93 12.29 -23.69
CA ASP A 233 -5.83 13.25 -23.42
C ASP A 233 -5.15 13.00 -22.06
N THR A 234 -5.51 11.90 -21.39
CA THR A 234 -5.03 11.55 -20.04
C THR A 234 -3.51 11.62 -19.93
N VAL A 235 -2.79 11.00 -20.88
CA VAL A 235 -1.33 10.94 -20.87
C VAL A 235 -0.71 12.31 -21.11
N GLN A 236 -1.25 13.09 -22.05
CA GLN A 236 -0.76 14.42 -22.38
C GLN A 236 -0.91 15.38 -21.19
N LYS A 237 -2.05 15.34 -20.49
CA LYS A 237 -2.27 16.14 -19.28
C LYS A 237 -1.33 15.74 -18.15
N TYR A 238 -1.12 14.44 -17.97
CA TYR A 238 -0.18 13.94 -16.97
C TYR A 238 1.26 14.35 -17.31
N MET A 239 1.67 14.25 -18.56
CA MET A 239 3.00 14.68 -19.02
C MET A 239 3.20 16.19 -18.89
N ALA A 240 2.15 17.00 -19.12
CA ALA A 240 2.19 18.44 -18.86
C ALA A 240 2.41 18.71 -17.36
N LEU A 241 1.62 18.09 -16.48
CA LEU A 241 1.80 18.18 -15.04
C LEU A 241 3.22 17.79 -14.59
N LEU A 242 3.78 16.70 -15.11
CA LEU A 242 5.13 16.27 -14.74
C LEU A 242 6.19 17.29 -15.18
N LYS A 243 6.03 17.92 -16.36
CA LYS A 243 6.94 18.98 -16.84
C LYS A 243 6.84 20.25 -15.99
N ASP A 244 5.67 20.55 -15.45
CA ASP A 244 5.48 21.69 -14.54
C ASP A 244 6.12 21.43 -13.17
N LEU A 245 6.19 20.17 -12.72
CA LEU A 245 6.72 19.79 -11.42
C LEU A 245 8.24 19.49 -11.44
N THR A 246 8.79 19.11 -12.59
CA THR A 246 10.21 18.78 -12.73
C THR A 246 10.72 18.98 -14.15
N GLU A 247 12.03 19.20 -14.27
CA GLU A 247 12.72 19.03 -15.54
C GLU A 247 12.83 17.55 -15.90
N LEU A 248 12.46 17.22 -17.15
CA LEU A 248 12.58 15.90 -17.73
C LEU A 248 13.49 15.96 -18.95
N THR A 249 14.46 15.06 -19.02
CA THR A 249 15.19 14.84 -20.26
C THR A 249 14.26 14.25 -21.33
N SER A 250 14.62 14.39 -22.61
CA SER A 250 13.86 13.78 -23.70
C SER A 250 13.73 12.25 -23.56
N ALA A 251 14.72 11.58 -22.97
CA ALA A 251 14.68 10.15 -22.72
C ALA A 251 13.69 9.80 -21.60
N GLU A 252 13.72 10.54 -20.49
CA GLU A 252 12.79 10.36 -19.37
C GLU A 252 11.35 10.66 -19.78
N ALA A 253 11.13 11.73 -20.53
CA ALA A 253 9.79 12.08 -21.02
C ALA A 253 9.19 10.94 -21.86
N LYS A 254 9.95 10.38 -22.80
CA LYS A 254 9.54 9.21 -23.61
C LYS A 254 9.28 7.98 -22.75
N TYR A 255 10.14 7.74 -21.75
CA TYR A 255 10.00 6.60 -20.84
C TYR A 255 8.72 6.72 -19.99
N TYR A 256 8.43 7.88 -19.42
CA TYR A 256 7.25 8.11 -18.61
C TYR A 256 5.95 8.12 -19.42
N GLU A 257 5.98 8.71 -20.61
CA GLU A 257 4.86 8.65 -21.56
C GLU A 257 4.48 7.20 -21.87
N LYS A 258 5.46 6.33 -22.12
CA LYS A 258 5.23 4.90 -22.31
C LYS A 258 4.57 4.23 -21.10
N LEU A 259 5.06 4.50 -19.89
CA LEU A 259 4.49 3.92 -18.66
C LEU A 259 3.05 4.38 -18.40
N LEU A 260 2.77 5.66 -18.64
CA LEU A 260 1.44 6.24 -18.50
C LEU A 260 0.47 5.68 -19.55
N GLU A 261 0.94 5.47 -20.78
CA GLU A 261 0.15 4.88 -21.85
C GLU A 261 -0.19 3.41 -21.55
N GLU A 262 0.78 2.63 -21.05
CA GLU A 262 0.53 1.26 -20.57
C GLU A 262 -0.51 1.22 -19.44
N LYS A 263 -0.47 2.18 -18.49
CA LYS A 263 -1.49 2.30 -17.44
C LYS A 263 -2.85 2.68 -18.03
N ARG A 264 -2.92 3.65 -18.95
CA ARG A 264 -4.15 4.08 -19.62
C ARG A 264 -4.83 2.92 -20.34
N ILE A 265 -4.09 2.17 -21.15
CA ILE A 265 -4.60 1.00 -21.89
C ILE A 265 -5.17 -0.05 -20.92
N LYS A 266 -4.46 -0.33 -19.82
CA LYS A 266 -4.94 -1.26 -18.79
C LYS A 266 -6.25 -0.77 -18.14
N SER A 267 -6.33 0.52 -17.80
CA SER A 267 -7.55 1.13 -17.23
C SER A 267 -8.72 1.09 -18.20
N GLU A 268 -8.50 1.39 -19.49
CA GLU A 268 -9.54 1.28 -20.52
C GLU A 268 -10.06 -0.14 -20.67
N LYS A 269 -9.15 -1.14 -20.70
CA LYS A 269 -9.54 -2.54 -20.78
C LYS A 269 -10.41 -2.93 -19.57
N ALA A 270 -9.99 -2.57 -18.36
CA ALA A 270 -10.74 -2.84 -17.14
C ALA A 270 -12.12 -2.16 -17.15
N LEU A 271 -12.22 -0.91 -17.60
CA LEU A 271 -13.49 -0.19 -17.74
C LEU A 271 -14.43 -0.87 -18.74
N ARG A 272 -13.91 -1.28 -19.91
CA ARG A 272 -14.69 -2.01 -20.93
C ARG A 272 -15.21 -3.34 -20.40
N GLU A 273 -14.40 -4.09 -19.66
CA GLU A 273 -14.83 -5.33 -19.00
C GLU A 273 -15.96 -5.07 -18.01
N LYS A 274 -15.84 -4.04 -17.16
CA LYS A 274 -16.88 -3.65 -16.20
C LYS A 274 -18.19 -3.21 -16.87
N ILE A 275 -18.12 -2.46 -17.97
CA ILE A 275 -19.30 -2.07 -18.76
C ILE A 275 -19.97 -3.31 -19.37
N ARG A 276 -19.17 -4.23 -19.93
CA ARG A 276 -19.66 -5.49 -20.49
C ARG A 276 -20.37 -6.34 -19.43
N GLU A 277 -19.78 -6.47 -18.25
CA GLU A 277 -20.38 -7.17 -17.11
C GLU A 277 -21.75 -6.58 -16.73
N LYS A 278 -21.82 -5.26 -16.57
CA LYS A 278 -23.08 -4.56 -16.27
C LYS A 278 -24.15 -4.78 -17.33
N LEU A 279 -23.78 -4.71 -18.61
CA LEU A 279 -24.70 -4.95 -19.72
C LEU A 279 -25.23 -6.39 -19.75
N ILE A 280 -24.38 -7.38 -19.44
CA ILE A 280 -24.80 -8.78 -19.33
C ILE A 280 -25.81 -8.95 -18.19
N ILE A 281 -25.51 -8.39 -17.00
CA ILE A 281 -26.40 -8.43 -15.84
C ILE A 281 -27.75 -7.77 -16.16
N GLN A 282 -27.72 -6.59 -16.80
CA GLN A 282 -28.93 -5.87 -17.17
C GLN A 282 -29.79 -6.69 -18.13
N LYS A 283 -29.22 -7.23 -19.20
CA LYS A 283 -29.94 -8.06 -20.17
C LYS A 283 -30.51 -9.35 -19.55
N ALA A 284 -29.79 -9.97 -18.63
CA ALA A 284 -30.27 -11.14 -17.91
C ALA A 284 -31.52 -10.81 -17.06
N LYS A 285 -31.50 -9.65 -16.37
CA LYS A 285 -32.67 -9.15 -15.61
C LYS A 285 -33.86 -8.85 -16.53
N GLU A 286 -33.63 -8.20 -17.67
CA GLU A 286 -34.67 -7.90 -18.67
C GLU A 286 -35.30 -9.17 -19.26
N ALA A 287 -34.53 -10.25 -19.38
CA ALA A 287 -35.00 -11.55 -19.85
C ALA A 287 -35.67 -12.41 -18.76
N GLY A 288 -35.88 -11.88 -17.55
CA GLY A 288 -36.48 -12.61 -16.43
C GLY A 288 -35.59 -13.69 -15.82
N ILE A 289 -34.27 -13.67 -16.11
CA ILE A 289 -33.33 -14.66 -15.57
C ILE A 289 -32.88 -14.16 -14.19
N SER A 290 -33.24 -14.89 -13.13
CA SER A 290 -32.70 -14.67 -11.79
C SER A 290 -31.31 -15.28 -11.68
N VAL A 291 -30.27 -14.52 -12.01
CA VAL A 291 -28.88 -14.90 -11.71
C VAL A 291 -28.32 -13.91 -10.72
N SER A 292 -27.71 -14.39 -9.64
CA SER A 292 -27.00 -13.52 -8.70
C SER A 292 -25.75 -12.93 -9.38
N GLU A 293 -25.34 -11.72 -8.97
CA GLU A 293 -24.11 -11.10 -9.48
C GLU A 293 -22.88 -11.99 -9.25
N GLU A 294 -22.90 -12.77 -8.18
CA GLU A 294 -21.82 -13.66 -7.78
C GLU A 294 -21.70 -14.87 -8.72
N GLU A 295 -22.81 -15.47 -9.15
CA GLU A 295 -22.82 -16.54 -10.15
C GLU A 295 -22.29 -16.07 -11.51
N ILE A 296 -22.65 -14.85 -11.92
CA ILE A 296 -22.14 -14.26 -13.17
C ILE A 296 -20.63 -14.01 -13.08
N LYS A 297 -20.14 -13.47 -11.96
CA LYS A 297 -18.70 -13.27 -11.73
C LYS A 297 -17.93 -14.59 -11.78
N VAL A 298 -18.45 -15.64 -11.15
CA VAL A 298 -17.85 -16.97 -11.17
C VAL A 298 -17.76 -17.52 -12.60
N GLU A 299 -18.82 -17.41 -13.40
CA GLU A 299 -18.80 -17.91 -14.78
C GLU A 299 -17.93 -17.10 -15.73
N LEU A 300 -17.88 -15.77 -15.55
CA LEU A 300 -16.96 -14.94 -16.32
C LEU A 300 -15.50 -15.20 -15.95
N ALA A 301 -15.21 -15.52 -14.68
CA ALA A 301 -13.87 -15.90 -14.25
C ALA A 301 -13.43 -17.25 -14.86
N LYS A 302 -14.34 -18.22 -15.03
CA LYS A 302 -14.02 -19.51 -15.68
C LYS A 302 -13.60 -19.37 -17.15
N LYS A 303 -14.08 -18.33 -17.86
CA LYS A 303 -13.69 -18.05 -19.26
C LYS A 303 -12.33 -17.36 -19.41
N LYS A 304 -11.69 -16.95 -18.31
CA LYS A 304 -10.39 -16.27 -18.29
C LYS A 304 -9.20 -17.23 -18.11
N ASN A 305 -9.45 -18.51 -17.86
CA ASN A 305 -8.45 -19.60 -17.86
C ASN A 305 -8.56 -20.42 -19.15
#